data_AF-A0A3S5YM04-F1
#
_entry.id   AF-A0A3S5YM04-F1
#
_cell.length_a   1.000
_cell.length_b   1.000
_cell.length_c   1.000
_cell.angle_alpha   90.00
_cell.angle_beta   90.00
_cell.angle_gamma   90.00
#
_symmetry.space_group_name_H-M   'P 1'
#
loop_
_entity.id
_entity.type
_entity.pdbx_description
1 polymer ?
#
loop_
_entity_poly.entity_id
_entity_poly.type
_entity_poly.pdbx_seq_one_letter_code
_entity_poly.pdbx_strand_id
1 'polypeptide(L)' 'MTRPYVRLDKNDAAVLLVDYQAGLLLLARDIEPDKFKNNMLVLNELAKSFNQPINTWG' A
#
# COMPACT_ATOMS: atom_id res chain seq x y z
N MET A 1 13.75 -29.16 -4.87
CA MET A 1 13.55 -28.38 -3.63
C MET A 1 12.29 -27.55 -3.79
N THR A 2 11.31 -27.73 -2.89
CA THR A 2 10.09 -26.90 -2.84
C THR A 2 10.46 -25.52 -2.29
N ARG A 3 9.95 -24.45 -2.91
CA ARG A 3 10.18 -23.09 -2.42
C ARG A 3 9.41 -22.89 -1.11
N PRO A 4 10.04 -22.42 -0.03
CA PRO A 4 9.34 -22.15 1.23
C PRO A 4 8.33 -21.01 1.05
N TYR A 5 7.16 -21.16 1.66
CA TYR A 5 6.12 -20.12 1.63
C TYR A 5 6.45 -19.03 2.65
N VAL A 6 6.83 -17.86 2.15
CA VAL A 6 7.11 -16.68 2.98
C VAL A 6 5.81 -15.92 3.21
N ARG A 7 5.25 -16.06 4.42
CA ARG A 7 4.05 -15.33 4.86
C ARG A 7 4.43 -13.93 5.34
N LEU A 8 3.52 -12.98 5.17
CA LEU A 8 3.64 -11.69 5.84
C LEU A 8 3.51 -11.89 7.36
N ASP A 9 4.49 -11.39 8.10
CA ASP A 9 4.46 -11.29 9.55
C ASP A 9 4.14 -9.85 9.94
N LYS A 10 3.13 -9.67 10.80
CA LYS A 10 2.76 -8.36 11.34
C LYS A 10 3.86 -7.73 12.21
N ASN A 11 4.82 -8.49 12.72
CA ASN A 11 5.90 -7.91 13.53
C ASN A 11 7.14 -7.55 12.70
N ASP A 12 7.21 -8.02 11.45
CA ASP A 12 8.34 -7.84 10.53
C ASP A 12 7.83 -7.39 9.15
N ALA A 13 6.87 -6.48 9.16
CA ALA A 13 6.33 -5.85 7.95
C ALA A 13 6.39 -4.34 8.06
N ALA A 14 6.50 -3.69 6.91
CA ALA A 14 6.40 -2.25 6.78
C ALA A 14 5.54 -1.94 5.56
N VAL A 15 4.75 -0.88 5.64
CA VAL A 15 3.92 -0.42 4.52
C VAL A 15 4.58 0.82 3.92
N LEU A 16 4.97 0.71 2.65
CA LEU A 16 5.58 1.79 1.88
C LEU A 16 4.56 2.33 0.88
N LEU A 17 4.23 3.61 1.03
CA LEU A 17 3.42 4.35 0.05
C LEU A 17 4.37 5.23 -0.75
N VAL A 18 4.51 4.95 -2.04
CA VAL A 18 5.41 5.67 -2.95
C VAL A 18 4.59 6.53 -3.90
N ASP A 19 4.95 7.80 -4.02
CA ASP A 19 4.49 8.76 -5.03
C ASP A 19 2.97 8.83 -5.22
N TYR A 20 2.23 8.88 -4.12
CA TYR A 20 0.78 9.03 -4.10
C TYR A 20 0.31 10.48 -4.32
N GLN A 21 0.97 11.17 -5.25
CA GLN A 21 0.63 12.54 -5.62
C GLN A 21 -0.54 12.54 -6.61
N ALA A 22 -1.50 13.45 -6.42
CA ALA A 22 -2.66 13.62 -7.30
C ALA A 22 -2.28 13.86 -8.78
N GLY A 23 -1.07 14.34 -9.05
CA GLY A 23 -0.55 14.56 -10.41
C GLY A 23 -0.17 13.27 -11.16
N LEU A 24 0.43 12.28 -10.48
CA LEU A 24 0.79 10.99 -11.11
C LEU A 24 -0.45 10.11 -11.38
N LEU A 25 -1.48 10.30 -10.56
CA LEU A 25 -2.76 9.60 -10.64
C LEU A 25 -3.51 9.83 -11.95
N LEU A 26 -3.26 10.95 -12.63
CA LEU A 26 -3.87 11.26 -13.93
C LEU A 26 -3.24 10.47 -15.10
N LEU A 27 -2.07 9.85 -14.89
CA LEU A 27 -1.37 9.07 -15.90
C LEU A 27 -1.78 7.59 -15.90
N ALA A 28 -2.27 7.07 -14.77
CA ALA A 28 -2.72 5.70 -14.64
C ALA A 28 -4.14 5.56 -15.21
N ARG A 29 -4.28 5.01 -16.42
CA ARG A 29 -5.58 4.76 -17.07
C ARG A 29 -6.15 3.36 -16.82
N ASP A 30 -5.37 2.49 -16.18
CA ASP A 30 -5.72 1.07 -16.02
C ASP A 30 -6.69 0.81 -14.85
N ILE A 31 -6.85 1.78 -13.94
CA ILE A 31 -7.71 1.69 -12.76
C ILE A 31 -8.50 2.98 -12.63
N GLU A 32 -9.81 2.87 -12.38
CA GLU A 32 -10.64 4.05 -12.09
C GLU A 32 -10.09 4.82 -10.88
N PRO A 33 -9.95 6.15 -10.97
CA PRO A 33 -9.31 6.96 -9.94
C PRO A 33 -10.01 6.85 -8.57
N ASP A 34 -11.33 6.68 -8.55
CA ASP A 34 -12.10 6.49 -7.32
C ASP A 34 -11.78 5.16 -6.61
N LYS A 35 -11.65 4.07 -7.37
CA LYS A 35 -11.26 2.76 -6.82
C LYS A 35 -9.84 2.80 -6.28
N PHE A 36 -8.93 3.46 -6.98
CA PHE A 36 -7.55 3.59 -6.53
C PHE A 36 -7.46 4.37 -5.22
N LYS A 37 -8.17 5.51 -5.12
CA LYS A 37 -8.24 6.31 -3.89
C LYS A 37 -8.81 5.51 -2.72
N ASN A 38 -9.89 4.75 -2.91
CA ASN A 38 -10.48 3.93 -1.86
C ASN A 38 -9.54 2.80 -1.39
N ASN A 39 -8.90 2.10 -2.33
CA ASN A 39 -7.97 1.01 -1.98
C ASN A 39 -6.78 1.52 -1.16
N MET A 40 -6.29 2.73 -1.47
CA MET A 40 -5.24 3.38 -0.69
C MET A 40 -5.70 3.72 0.73
N LEU A 41 -6.88 4.32 0.87
CA LEU A 41 -7.43 4.68 2.18
C LEU A 41 -7.57 3.44 3.07
N VAL A 42 -8.12 2.36 2.51
CA VAL A 42 -8.23 1.07 3.19
C VAL A 42 -6.87 0.51 3.56
N LEU A 43 -5.87 0.56 2.67
CA LEU A 43 -4.51 0.11 2.98
C LEU A 43 -3.87 0.91 4.12
N ASN A 44 -4.07 2.23 4.14
CA ASN A 44 -3.57 3.11 5.20
C ASN A 44 -4.26 2.84 6.54
N GLU A 45 -5.59 2.68 6.54
CA GLU A 45 -6.34 2.30 7.74
C GLU A 45 -5.98 0.91 8.26
N LEU A 46 -5.74 -0.06 7.37
CA LEU A 46 -5.23 -1.38 7.74
C LEU A 46 -3.83 -1.29 8.35
N ALA A 47 -2.93 -0.53 7.76
CA ALA A 47 -1.58 -0.35 8.30
C ALA A 47 -1.61 0.30 9.70
N LYS A 48 -2.51 1.28 9.91
CA LYS A 48 -2.77 1.89 11.22
C LYS A 48 -3.36 0.91 12.23
N SER A 49 -4.31 0.07 11.82
CA SER A 49 -4.94 -0.90 12.73
C SER A 49 -3.98 -2.02 13.17
N PHE A 50 -3.00 -2.36 12.32
CA PHE A 50 -1.91 -3.27 12.66
C PHE A 50 -0.71 -2.58 13.32
N ASN A 51 -0.80 -1.28 13.62
CA ASN A 51 0.23 -0.50 14.28
C ASN A 51 1.61 -0.58 13.59
N GLN A 52 1.59 -0.71 12.25
CA GLN A 52 2.79 -0.88 11.42
C GLN A 52 3.49 0.47 11.20
N PRO A 53 4.82 0.49 11.01
CA PRO A 53 5.50 1.67 10.53
C PRO A 53 5.02 2.00 9.10
N ILE A 54 4.45 3.19 8.93
CA ILE A 54 4.02 3.72 7.64
C ILE A 54 5.01 4.82 7.24
N ASN A 55 5.72 4.59 6.14
CA ASN A 55 6.58 5.60 5.55
C ASN A 55 5.95 6.08 4.24
N THR A 56 5.62 7.36 4.19
CA THR A 56 5.16 8.04 2.97
C THR A 56 6.37 8.74 2.36
N TRP A 57 6.92 8.18 1.29
CA TRP A 57 7.93 8.86 0.48
C TRP A 57 7.18 9.49 -0.70
N GLY A 58 7.43 10.76 -0.95
CA GLY A 58 6.75 11.53 -1.99
C GLY A 58 7.68 12.41 -2.78
#